data_AF-A0A1L9BQ06-F1
#
_entry.id   AF-A0A1L9BQ06-F1
#
_cell.length_a   1.000
_cell.length_b   1.000
_cell.length_c   1.000
_cell.angle_alpha   90.00
_cell.angle_beta   90.00
_cell.angle_gamma   90.00
#
_symmetry.space_group_name_H-M   'P 1'
#
loop_
_entity.id
_entity.type
_entity.pdbx_description
1 polymer ?
#
loop_
_entity_poly.entity_id
_entity_poly.type
_entity_poly.pdbx_seq_one_letter_code
_entity_poly.pdbx_strand_id
1 'polypeptide(L)'
;MQLRRVNFTLDGSGPFAGMMRFGLIGDGEVEFIAIGVTRDEMSRFQTIEILPEDEESFEAPIKEAVVAESCLDTADARASGYITFETL
;
A
#
# COMPACT_ATOMS: atom_id res chain seq x y z
N MET A 1 -3.91 -14.21 12.09
CA MET A 1 -3.91 -13.20 11.02
C MET A 1 -3.45 -13.87 9.73
N GLN A 2 -4.22 -13.76 8.65
CA GLN A 2 -3.86 -14.32 7.35
C GLN A 2 -3.33 -13.18 6.47
N LEU A 3 -2.16 -13.35 5.88
CA LEU A 3 -1.60 -12.44 4.89
C LEU A 3 -2.13 -12.85 3.51
N ARG A 4 -2.59 -11.89 2.72
CA ARG A 4 -3.07 -12.11 1.35
C ARG A 4 -2.32 -11.20 0.40
N ARG A 5 -1.93 -11.73 -0.75
CA ARG A 5 -1.41 -10.89 -1.82
C ARG A 5 -2.57 -10.09 -2.40
N VAL A 6 -2.37 -8.79 -2.61
CA VAL A 6 -3.35 -7.90 -3.23
C VAL A 6 -2.66 -7.03 -4.28
N ASN A 7 -3.43 -6.64 -5.29
CA ASN A 7 -3.08 -5.46 -6.07
C ASN A 7 -3.74 -4.24 -5.42
N PHE A 8 -3.13 -3.08 -5.57
CA PHE A 8 -3.72 -1.85 -5.07
C PHE A 8 -3.34 -0.65 -5.93
N THR A 9 -4.13 0.42 -5.84
CA THR A 9 -3.81 1.74 -6.42
C THR A 9 -3.79 2.80 -5.32
N LEU A 10 -3.07 3.90 -5.56
CA LEU A 10 -2.97 5.05 -4.65
C LEU A 10 -3.39 6.31 -5.41
N ASP A 11 -4.50 6.93 -5.00
CA ASP A 11 -5.18 8.00 -5.78
C ASP A 11 -5.28 7.66 -7.30
N GLY A 12 -5.54 6.39 -7.64
CA GLY A 12 -5.60 5.89 -9.02
C GLY A 12 -4.24 5.58 -9.68
N SER A 13 -3.12 5.81 -9.02
CA SER A 13 -1.77 5.43 -9.48
C SER A 13 -1.49 3.95 -9.17
N GLY A 14 -0.93 3.21 -10.13
CA GLY A 14 -0.68 1.77 -10.01
C GLY A 14 -0.94 1.00 -11.32
N PRO A 15 -1.24 -0.31 -11.27
CA PRO A 15 -1.39 -1.13 -10.07
C PRO A 15 -0.05 -1.45 -9.41
N PHE A 16 -0.03 -1.42 -8.09
CA PHE A 16 1.04 -1.93 -7.26
C PHE A 16 0.66 -3.29 -6.68
N ALA A 17 1.65 -4.01 -6.14
CA ALA A 17 1.42 -5.28 -5.47
C ALA A 17 1.96 -5.23 -4.04
N GLY A 18 1.22 -5.82 -3.13
CA GLY A 18 1.58 -5.89 -1.72
C GLY A 18 0.98 -7.10 -1.02
N MET A 19 1.37 -7.27 0.23
CA MET A 19 0.80 -8.23 1.16
C MET A 19 -0.11 -7.48 2.12
N MET A 20 -1.40 -7.76 2.04
CA MET A 20 -2.40 -7.20 2.93
C MET A 20 -2.54 -8.03 4.20
N ARG A 21 -2.61 -7.33 5.32
CA ARG A 21 -2.98 -7.84 6.63
C ARG A 21 -4.25 -7.12 7.09
N PHE A 22 -5.31 -7.89 7.34
CA PHE A 22 -6.49 -7.36 8.02
C PHE A 22 -6.22 -7.31 9.53
N GLY A 23 -6.35 -6.12 10.10
CA GLY A 23 -6.21 -5.85 11.52
C GLY A 23 -7.51 -6.09 12.29
N LEU A 24 -7.83 -5.17 13.20
CA LEU A 24 -9.16 -5.06 13.80
C LEU A 24 -10.13 -4.44 12.78
N ILE A 25 -11.44 -4.59 12.99
CA ILE A 25 -12.45 -3.84 12.22
C ILE A 25 -12.14 -2.35 12.35
N GLY A 26 -11.98 -1.65 11.22
CA GLY A 26 -11.54 -0.26 11.19
C GLY A 26 -10.08 -0.03 10.79
N ASP A 27 -9.26 -1.08 10.69
CA ASP A 27 -7.82 -0.98 10.40
C ASP A 27 -7.35 -2.04 9.38
N GLY A 28 -6.91 -1.56 8.22
CA GLY A 28 -6.22 -2.33 7.18
C GLY A 28 -4.76 -1.92 7.05
N GLU A 29 -3.90 -2.87 6.67
CA GLU A 29 -2.48 -2.62 6.38
C GLU A 29 -2.07 -3.37 5.12
N VAL A 30 -1.32 -2.70 4.24
CA VAL A 30 -0.66 -3.30 3.08
C VAL A 30 0.84 -3.05 3.17
N GLU A 31 1.62 -4.12 3.28
CA GLU A 31 3.07 -4.11 3.13
C GLU A 31 3.42 -4.23 1.64
N PHE A 32 4.35 -3.42 1.15
CA PHE A 32 4.78 -3.43 -0.25
C PHE A 32 6.30 -3.39 -0.35
N ILE A 33 6.81 -3.95 -1.44
CA ILE A 33 8.25 -3.99 -1.73
C ILE A 33 8.49 -3.46 -3.13
N ALA A 34 9.44 -2.53 -3.21
CA ALA A 34 10.00 -2.01 -4.44
C ALA A 34 8.98 -1.44 -5.45
N ILE A 35 8.01 -0.64 -4.99
CA ILE A 35 7.09 0.09 -5.86
C ILE A 35 7.77 1.34 -6.42
N GLY A 36 7.47 1.69 -7.67
CA GLY A 36 8.06 2.85 -8.38
C GLY A 36 7.45 4.19 -7.93
N VAL A 37 7.55 4.48 -6.63
CA VAL A 37 7.04 5.69 -5.98
C VAL A 37 8.13 6.20 -5.06
N THR A 38 8.43 7.49 -5.10
CA THR A 38 9.37 8.12 -4.16
C THR A 38 8.74 8.35 -2.79
N ARG A 39 9.56 8.57 -1.75
CA ARG A 39 9.07 8.92 -0.41
C ARG A 39 8.17 10.16 -0.43
N ASP A 40 8.53 11.18 -1.20
CA ASP A 40 7.78 12.43 -1.28
C ASP A 40 6.43 12.24 -1.97
N GLU A 41 6.38 11.43 -3.04
CA GLU A 41 5.12 11.07 -3.69
C GLU A 41 4.22 10.27 -2.75
N MET A 42 4.80 9.34 -1.98
CA MET A 42 4.04 8.49 -1.06
C MET A 42 3.26 9.31 -0.03
N SER A 43 3.86 10.37 0.52
CA SER A 43 3.21 11.25 1.50
C SER A 43 2.02 12.06 0.95
N ARG A 44 1.83 12.09 -0.36
CA ARG A 44 0.76 12.87 -1.00
C ARG A 44 -0.50 12.07 -1.23
N PHE A 45 -0.40 10.75 -1.29
CA PHE A 45 -1.56 9.89 -1.52
C PHE A 45 -2.54 9.97 -0.35
N GLN A 46 -3.83 10.01 -0.67
CA GLN A 46 -4.91 10.16 0.32
C GLN A 46 -5.82 8.93 0.37
N THR A 47 -5.98 8.22 -0.74
CA THR A 47 -6.81 7.03 -0.84
C THR A 47 -6.02 5.85 -1.37
N ILE A 48 -6.45 4.67 -0.93
CA ILE A 48 -5.97 3.38 -1.42
C ILE A 48 -7.16 2.58 -1.91
N GLU A 49 -7.09 2.08 -3.14
CA GLU A 49 -8.02 1.08 -3.65
C GLU A 49 -7.37 -0.29 -3.58
N ILE A 50 -8.00 -1.23 -2.89
CA ILE A 50 -7.53 -2.62 -2.79
C ILE A 50 -8.29 -3.47 -3.80
N LEU A 51 -7.56 -4.29 -4.55
CA LEU A 51 -8.07 -5.25 -5.53
C LEU A 51 -7.64 -6.67 -5.13
N PRO A 52 -8.42 -7.35 -4.28
CA PRO A 52 -8.21 -8.77 -3.96
C PRO A 52 -8.53 -9.64 -5.18
N GLU A 53 -7.88 -10.80 -5.32
CA GLU A 53 -8.11 -11.68 -6.49
C GLU A 53 -9.51 -12.29 -6.55
N ASP A 54 -10.15 -12.54 -5.41
CA ASP A 54 -11.42 -13.27 -5.28
C ASP A 54 -12.55 -12.44 -4.61
N GLU A 55 -12.38 -11.14 -4.43
CA GLU A 55 -13.33 -10.26 -3.74
C GLU A 55 -13.57 -8.97 -4.53
N GLU A 56 -14.64 -8.22 -4.20
CA GLU A 56 -14.86 -6.90 -4.79
C GLU A 56 -13.78 -5.91 -4.34
N SER A 57 -13.38 -5.01 -5.23
CA SER A 57 -12.47 -3.94 -4.86
C SER A 57 -13.15 -2.97 -3.90
N PHE A 58 -12.35 -2.33 -3.05
CA PHE A 58 -12.84 -1.28 -2.17
C PHE A 58 -11.81 -0.17 -2.03
N GLU A 59 -12.31 1.06 -1.87
CA GLU A 59 -11.50 2.25 -1.61
C GLU A 59 -11.57 2.62 -0.13
N ALA A 60 -10.43 3.02 0.43
CA ALA A 60 -10.31 3.44 1.82
C ALA A 60 -9.39 4.67 1.95
N PRO A 61 -9.64 5.55 2.95
CA PRO A 61 -8.73 6.64 3.26
C PRO A 61 -7.45 6.11 3.91
N ILE A 62 -6.30 6.62 3.45
CA ILE A 62 -4.99 6.33 4.02
C ILE A 62 -4.87 7.05 5.38
N LYS A 63 -4.47 6.30 6.41
CA LYS A 63 -4.13 6.86 7.73
C LYS A 63 -2.65 7.24 7.80
N GLU A 64 -1.79 6.33 7.36
CA GLU A 64 -0.34 6.53 7.38
C GLU A 64 0.32 5.73 6.25
N ALA A 65 1.33 6.31 5.62
CA ALA A 65 2.20 5.62 4.68
C ALA A 65 3.65 5.74 5.15
N VAL A 66 4.27 4.61 5.48
CA VAL A 66 5.65 4.55 5.97
C VAL A 66 6.52 3.94 4.90
N VAL A 67 7.52 4.69 4.46
CA VAL A 67 8.54 4.24 3.50
C VAL A 67 9.82 3.91 4.26
N ALA A 68 10.19 2.62 4.25
CA ALA A 68 11.47 2.15 4.74
C ALA A 68 12.60 2.73 3.87
N GLU A 69 13.71 3.14 4.49
CA GLU A 69 14.90 3.56 3.75
C GLU A 69 15.46 2.37 2.99
N SER A 70 15.51 2.47 1.65
CA SER A 70 16.11 1.43 0.84
C SER A 70 17.62 1.43 1.11
N CYS A 71 18.15 0.33 1.62
CA CYS A 71 19.60 0.08 1.63
C CYS A 71 20.17 -0.17 0.22
N LEU A 72 19.33 -0.16 -0.81
CA LEU A 72 19.68 -0.38 -2.21
C LEU A 72 19.84 0.97 -2.90
N ASP A 73 21.10 1.39 -3.03
CA ASP A 73 21.55 2.59 -3.74
C ASP A 73 21.52 2.36 -5.26
N THR A 74 20.33 2.05 -5.80
CA THR A 74 20.14 1.82 -7.23
C THR A 74 19.27 2.94 -7.79
N ALA A 75 19.71 3.52 -8.92
CA ALA A 75 19.15 4.70 -9.59
C ALA A 75 17.65 4.66 -9.96
N ASP A 76 16.95 3.57 -9.65
CA ASP A 76 15.50 3.48 -9.69
C ASP A 76 14.97 3.65 -8.27
N ALA A 77 14.40 4.82 -7.95
CA ALA A 77 13.79 5.09 -6.64
C ALA A 77 12.59 4.16 -6.39
N ARG A 78 12.86 2.96 -5.88
CA ARG A 78 11.85 1.97 -5.53
C ARG A 78 11.62 1.98 -4.03
N ALA A 79 10.45 2.43 -3.60
CA ALA A 79 10.07 2.44 -2.19
C ALA A 79 9.63 1.04 -1.72
N SER A 80 9.99 0.71 -0.49
CA SER A 80 9.41 -0.41 0.25
C SER A 80 8.86 0.12 1.56
N GLY A 81 7.85 -0.52 2.13
CA GLY A 81 7.18 0.02 3.31
C GLY A 81 5.81 -0.58 3.55
N TYR A 82 4.97 0.17 4.27
CA TYR A 82 3.59 -0.20 4.50
C TYR A 82 2.65 1.01 4.47
N ILE A 83 1.39 0.76 4.16
CA ILE A 83 0.30 1.73 4.21
C ILE A 83 -0.76 1.20 5.17
N THR A 84 -1.21 2.03 6.11
CA THR A 84 -2.38 1.75 6.94
C THR A 84 -3.56 2.59 6.48
N PHE A 85 -4.77 2.04 6.58
CA PHE A 85 -6.00 2.68 6.10
C PHE A 85 -7.21 2.26 6.93
N GLU A 86 -8.29 3.04 6.83
CA GLU A 86 -9.54 2.76 7.54
C GLU A 86 -10.45 1.84 6.70
N THR A 87 -10.73 0.64 7.20
CA THR A 87 -11.73 -0.25 6.59
C THR A 87 -13.09 -0.03 7.23
N LEU A 88 -14.17 0.04 6.43
CA LEU A 88 -15.55 0.11 6.94
C LEU A 88 -15.98 -1.17 7.66
#